data_AF-A3ZNI8-F1
#
_entry.id   AF-A3ZNI8-F1
#
_cell.length_a   1.000
_cell.length_b   1.000
_cell.length_c   1.000
_cell.angle_alpha   90.00
_cell.angle_beta   90.00
_cell.angle_gamma   90.00
#
_symmetry.space_group_name_H-M   'P 1'
#
loop_
_entity.id
_entity.type
_entity.pdbx_description
1 polymer ?
#
loop_
_entity_poly.entity_id
_entity_poly.type
_entity_poly.pdbx_seq_one_letter_code
_entity_poly.pdbx_strand_id
1 'polypeptide(L)'
;MAAMLVVMTIFAAYFAYVERTARHQREAVSWVHRVGGFVRYDWQPSATDQAGDPKFPPAPEILRRYLGDEPFQAVRSIGVGDPALDDIGPLATQGSVEMLFVSSQYFTYDLQPISNLRKLENLTLHAKEFDSLEPLINLPKLTYLEIRDTVIDDAVLDDFRQRRPDVMLIVTPPTSKRELSPGSRAVRNW
;
A
#
# COMPACT_ATOMS: atom_id res chain seq x y z
N MET A 1 -5.10 -45.68 10.95
CA MET A 1 -4.74 -44.89 12.14
C MET A 1 -3.64 -43.87 11.84
N ALA A 2 -2.41 -44.25 11.48
CA ALA A 2 -1.33 -43.30 11.18
C ALA A 2 -1.63 -42.31 10.02
N ALA A 3 -2.23 -42.79 8.92
CA ALA A 3 -2.61 -41.93 7.79
C ALA A 3 -3.66 -40.86 8.14
N MET A 4 -4.61 -41.17 9.03
CA MET A 4 -5.65 -40.25 9.48
C MET A 4 -5.07 -39.13 10.36
N LEU A 5 -4.09 -39.46 11.22
CA LEU A 5 -3.40 -38.47 12.05
C LEU A 5 -2.60 -37.49 11.20
N VAL A 6 -1.86 -37.96 10.20
CA VAL A 6 -1.10 -37.09 9.29
C VAL A 6 -2.01 -36.12 8.54
N VAL A 7 -3.13 -36.60 8.01
CA VAL A 7 -4.12 -35.74 7.33
C VAL A 7 -4.70 -34.69 8.27
N MET A 8 -5.05 -35.08 9.50
CA MET A 8 -5.58 -34.15 10.49
C MET A 8 -4.56 -33.07 10.88
N THR A 9 -3.28 -33.44 11.03
CA THR A 9 -2.21 -32.49 11.35
C THR A 9 -1.98 -31.49 10.20
N ILE A 10 -1.96 -31.96 8.95
CA ILE A 10 -1.83 -31.08 7.78
C ILE A 10 -3.02 -30.11 7.73
N PHE A 11 -4.23 -30.62 7.97
CA PHE A 11 -5.43 -29.79 7.96
C PHE A 11 -5.42 -28.76 9.10
N ALA A 12 -5.03 -29.14 10.31
CA ALA A 12 -4.91 -28.23 11.45
C ALA A 12 -3.84 -27.15 11.21
N ALA A 13 -2.69 -27.52 10.63
CA ALA A 13 -1.64 -26.57 10.29
C ALA A 13 -2.09 -25.59 9.20
N TYR A 14 -2.78 -26.09 8.17
CA TYR A 14 -3.39 -25.24 7.13
C TYR A 14 -4.42 -24.28 7.73
N PHE A 15 -5.30 -24.78 8.60
CA PHE A 15 -6.32 -23.95 9.23
C PHE A 15 -5.70 -22.88 10.14
N ALA A 16 -4.70 -23.23 10.94
CA ALA A 16 -3.98 -22.27 11.78
C ALA A 16 -3.27 -21.18 10.95
N TYR A 17 -2.72 -21.55 9.79
CA TYR A 17 -2.12 -20.60 8.85
C TYR A 17 -3.16 -19.64 8.25
N VAL A 18 -4.30 -20.17 7.80
CA VAL A 18 -5.41 -19.39 7.25
C VAL A 18 -5.94 -18.42 8.30
N GLU A 19 -6.16 -18.89 9.53
CA GLU A 19 -6.70 -18.07 10.61
C GLU A 19 -5.73 -16.96 11.02
N ARG A 20 -4.42 -17.25 11.08
CA ARG A 20 -3.40 -16.24 11.37
C ARG A 20 -3.38 -15.14 10.31
N THR A 21 -3.39 -15.54 9.04
CA THR A 21 -3.39 -14.60 7.91
C THR A 21 -4.67 -13.74 7.93
N ALA A 22 -5.82 -14.37 8.16
CA ALA A 22 -7.10 -13.68 8.25
C ALA A 22 -7.14 -12.67 9.41
N ARG A 23 -6.58 -13.00 10.59
CA ARG A 23 -6.52 -12.06 11.72
C ARG A 23 -5.69 -10.82 11.39
N HIS A 24 -4.48 -10.99 10.88
CA HIS A 24 -3.63 -9.84 10.52
C HIS A 24 -4.25 -8.99 9.42
N GLN A 25 -4.89 -9.60 8.42
CA GLN A 25 -5.66 -8.88 7.40
C GLN A 25 -6.82 -8.10 8.02
N ARG A 26 -7.62 -8.70 8.91
CA ARG A 26 -8.72 -8.01 9.61
C ARG A 26 -8.23 -6.82 10.42
N GLU A 27 -7.14 -6.99 11.17
CA GLU A 27 -6.54 -5.92 11.97
C GLU A 27 -6.12 -4.74 11.09
N ALA A 28 -5.37 -5.00 10.01
CA ALA A 28 -4.95 -3.96 9.08
C ALA A 28 -6.13 -3.29 8.37
N VAL A 29 -7.08 -4.06 7.85
CA VAL A 29 -8.29 -3.52 7.19
C VAL A 29 -9.12 -2.68 8.15
N SER A 30 -9.31 -3.14 9.39
CA SER A 30 -10.02 -2.38 10.42
C SER A 30 -9.31 -1.06 10.71
N TRP A 31 -7.97 -1.07 10.73
CA TRP A 31 -7.17 0.13 10.92
C TRP A 31 -7.32 1.10 9.75
N VAL A 32 -7.25 0.62 8.51
CA VAL A 32 -7.46 1.44 7.30
C VAL A 32 -8.81 2.15 7.37
N HIS A 33 -9.88 1.45 7.74
CA HIS A 33 -11.20 2.06 7.86
C HIS A 33 -11.30 3.08 9.01
N ARG A 34 -10.58 2.87 10.12
CA ARG A 34 -10.56 3.85 11.24
C ARG A 34 -9.90 5.17 10.84
N VAL A 35 -8.87 5.13 10.00
CA VAL A 35 -8.20 6.33 9.47
C VAL A 35 -8.88 6.90 8.22
N GLY A 36 -10.14 6.51 7.95
CA GLY A 36 -10.92 6.98 6.81
C GLY A 36 -10.41 6.52 5.44
N GLY A 37 -9.52 5.53 5.41
CA GLY A 37 -8.98 4.96 4.19
C GLY A 37 -9.93 3.98 3.51
N PHE A 38 -9.54 3.55 2.31
CA PHE A 38 -10.24 2.54 1.54
C PHE A 38 -9.36 1.31 1.31
N VAL A 39 -10.02 0.16 1.21
CA VAL A 39 -9.42 -1.13 0.89
C VAL A 39 -10.14 -1.67 -0.33
N ARG A 40 -9.35 -2.27 -1.22
CA ARG A 40 -9.85 -2.95 -2.40
C ARG A 40 -9.24 -4.34 -2.51
N TYR A 41 -10.09 -5.32 -2.78
CA TYR A 41 -9.71 -6.72 -2.86
C TYR A 41 -9.40 -7.14 -4.29
N ASP A 42 -8.66 -8.24 -4.42
CA ASP A 42 -8.27 -8.89 -5.67
C ASP A 42 -9.44 -9.23 -6.59
N TRP A 43 -10.57 -9.64 -6.02
CA TRP A 43 -11.78 -9.99 -6.75
C TRP A 43 -12.63 -8.80 -7.21
N GLN A 44 -12.37 -7.59 -6.69
CA GLN A 44 -13.16 -6.42 -7.06
C GLN A 44 -12.73 -5.91 -8.45
N PRO A 45 -13.69 -5.66 -9.36
CA PRO A 45 -13.44 -5.24 -10.75
C PRO A 45 -12.81 -3.86 -10.83
N SER A 46 -11.85 -3.65 -11.73
CA SER A 46 -11.22 -2.32 -11.92
C SER A 46 -12.29 -1.32 -12.30
N ALA A 47 -12.11 -0.02 -12.03
CA ALA A 47 -13.09 1.01 -12.41
C ALA A 47 -13.41 1.01 -13.94
N THR A 48 -12.59 0.31 -14.72
CA THR A 48 -12.74 0.05 -16.16
C THR A 48 -13.64 -1.14 -16.52
N ASP A 49 -13.99 -2.01 -15.59
CA ASP A 49 -14.74 -3.24 -15.86
C ASP A 49 -16.24 -3.00 -15.64
N GLN A 50 -17.05 -3.06 -16.69
CA GLN A 50 -18.50 -2.76 -16.66
C GLN A 50 -19.39 -4.00 -16.38
N ALA A 51 -18.82 -5.17 -16.13
CA ALA A 51 -19.60 -6.37 -15.84
C ALA A 51 -20.01 -6.36 -14.37
N GLY A 52 -21.33 -6.40 -14.12
CA GLY A 52 -21.97 -6.20 -12.81
C GLY A 52 -21.12 -6.65 -11.62
N ASP A 53 -20.81 -5.68 -10.76
CA ASP A 53 -19.84 -5.85 -9.68
C ASP A 53 -20.20 -7.09 -8.83
N PRO A 54 -19.31 -8.11 -8.74
CA PRO A 54 -19.50 -9.17 -7.77
C PRO A 54 -19.70 -8.54 -6.38
N LYS A 55 -20.67 -9.02 -5.61
CA LYS A 55 -20.93 -8.50 -4.26
C LYS A 55 -20.09 -9.20 -3.20
N PHE A 56 -19.47 -10.33 -3.56
CA PHE A 56 -18.79 -11.24 -2.65
C PHE A 56 -17.56 -11.85 -3.32
N PRO A 57 -16.55 -12.28 -2.53
CA PRO A 57 -15.39 -13.00 -3.05
C PRO A 57 -15.78 -14.31 -3.75
N PRO A 58 -14.93 -14.81 -4.67
CA PRO A 58 -15.16 -16.02 -5.44
C PRO A 58 -15.05 -17.26 -4.55
N ALA A 59 -16.12 -17.57 -3.82
CA ALA A 59 -16.24 -18.80 -3.05
C ALA A 59 -17.72 -19.20 -2.87
N PRO A 60 -18.01 -20.52 -2.77
CA PRO A 60 -19.34 -21.01 -2.42
C PRO A 60 -19.89 -20.32 -1.17
N GLU A 61 -21.17 -19.92 -1.22
CA GLU A 61 -21.84 -19.23 -0.10
C GLU A 61 -21.72 -20.00 1.21
N ILE A 62 -21.83 -21.33 1.15
CA ILE A 62 -21.73 -22.18 2.34
C ILE A 62 -20.38 -22.04 3.03
N LEU A 63 -19.27 -21.95 2.28
CA LEU A 63 -17.95 -21.81 2.87
C LEU A 63 -17.76 -20.42 3.48
N ARG A 64 -18.23 -19.37 2.81
CA ARG A 64 -18.19 -18.00 3.33
C ARG A 64 -19.01 -17.87 4.61
N ARG A 65 -20.16 -18.55 4.69
CA ARG A 65 -20.99 -18.56 5.91
C ARG A 65 -20.29 -19.20 7.12
N TYR A 66 -19.48 -20.25 6.91
CA TYR A 66 -18.79 -20.95 7.99
C TYR A 66 -17.42 -20.36 8.33
N LEU A 67 -16.68 -19.84 7.34
CA LEU A 67 -15.28 -19.42 7.49
C LEU A 67 -15.09 -17.91 7.45
N GLY A 68 -16.11 -17.14 7.08
CA GLY A 68 -15.99 -15.73 6.73
C GLY A 68 -15.51 -15.53 5.29
N ASP A 69 -15.41 -14.27 4.89
CA ASP A 69 -14.97 -13.87 3.55
C ASP A 69 -13.44 -13.74 3.46
N GLU A 70 -12.74 -13.54 4.58
CA GLU A 70 -11.31 -13.22 4.63
C GLU A 70 -10.38 -14.26 4.02
N PRO A 71 -10.61 -15.58 4.16
CA PRO A 71 -9.80 -16.59 3.48
C PRO A 71 -9.91 -16.55 1.95
N PHE A 72 -10.95 -15.89 1.43
CA PHE A 72 -11.30 -15.87 0.00
C PHE A 72 -11.06 -14.52 -0.66
N GLN A 73 -10.45 -13.58 0.05
CA GLN A 73 -10.14 -12.26 -0.48
C GLN A 73 -8.77 -11.81 -0.01
N ALA A 74 -7.96 -11.31 -0.94
CA ALA A 74 -6.67 -10.72 -0.63
C ALA A 74 -6.75 -9.21 -0.83
N VAL A 75 -6.19 -8.45 0.11
CA VAL A 75 -6.09 -7.00 -0.07
C VAL A 75 -5.12 -6.71 -1.21
N ARG A 76 -5.61 -6.03 -2.24
CA ARG A 76 -4.85 -5.68 -3.44
C ARG A 76 -4.43 -4.22 -3.45
N SER A 77 -5.35 -3.34 -3.08
CA SER A 77 -5.09 -1.91 -3.05
C SER A 77 -5.53 -1.28 -1.73
N ILE A 78 -4.68 -0.42 -1.19
CA ILE A 78 -4.95 0.34 0.02
C ILE A 78 -4.73 1.82 -0.29
N GLY A 79 -5.69 2.65 0.11
CA GLY A 79 -5.50 4.09 0.16
C GLY A 79 -5.77 4.61 1.55
N VAL A 80 -4.81 5.30 2.14
CA VAL A 80 -4.95 6.01 3.41
C VAL A 80 -4.63 7.48 3.21
N GLY A 81 -5.50 8.35 3.74
CA GLY A 81 -5.44 9.78 3.52
C GLY A 81 -5.99 10.52 4.73
N ASP A 82 -5.22 10.54 5.82
CA ASP A 82 -5.62 11.21 7.06
C ASP A 82 -4.60 12.31 7.40
N PRO A 83 -5.04 13.55 7.64
CA PRO A 83 -4.24 14.65 8.18
C PRO A 83 -3.31 14.29 9.34
N ALA A 84 -3.78 13.45 10.25
CA ALA A 84 -3.14 13.09 11.50
C ALA A 84 -2.57 11.66 11.49
N LEU A 85 -2.49 11.03 10.31
CA LEU A 85 -1.79 9.76 10.18
C LEU A 85 -0.34 9.94 10.63
N ASP A 86 0.15 9.09 11.52
CA ASP A 86 1.52 9.14 12.05
C ASP A 86 2.22 7.77 11.99
N ASP A 87 1.45 6.69 11.89
CA ASP A 87 1.97 5.33 11.81
C ASP A 87 1.29 4.54 10.68
N ILE A 88 2.09 3.85 9.86
CA ILE A 88 1.62 2.90 8.84
C ILE A 88 2.05 1.46 9.17
N GLY A 89 2.58 1.21 10.37
CA GLY A 89 2.98 -0.08 10.91
C GLY A 89 1.96 -1.21 10.74
N PRO A 90 0.64 -0.97 10.93
CA PRO A 90 -0.39 -1.98 10.70
C PRO A 90 -0.40 -2.54 9.26
N LEU A 91 0.09 -1.77 8.27
CA LEU A 91 0.16 -2.21 6.87
C LEU A 91 1.29 -3.21 6.61
N ALA A 92 2.32 -3.29 7.47
CA ALA A 92 3.50 -4.14 7.25
C ALA A 92 3.17 -5.63 7.07
N THR A 93 2.02 -6.07 7.55
CA THR A 93 1.56 -7.47 7.48
C THR A 93 0.85 -7.81 6.16
N GLN A 94 0.56 -6.81 5.31
CA GLN A 94 -0.27 -6.97 4.12
C GLN A 94 0.55 -7.36 2.89
N GLY A 95 1.17 -8.53 2.93
CA GLY A 95 2.05 -9.03 1.86
C GLY A 95 1.37 -9.27 0.50
N SER A 96 0.04 -9.14 0.41
CA SER A 96 -0.72 -9.23 -0.84
C SER A 96 -0.88 -7.90 -1.58
N VAL A 97 -0.60 -6.76 -0.93
CA VAL A 97 -0.84 -5.43 -1.50
C VAL A 97 0.05 -5.20 -2.73
N GLU A 98 -0.59 -4.79 -3.83
CA GLU A 98 0.05 -4.43 -5.10
C GLU A 98 0.08 -2.92 -5.30
N MET A 99 -0.93 -2.20 -4.79
CA MET A 99 -1.05 -0.76 -4.93
C MET A 99 -1.25 -0.10 -3.56
N LEU A 100 -0.40 0.87 -3.23
CA LEU A 100 -0.49 1.61 -1.99
C LEU A 100 -0.46 3.11 -2.25
N PHE A 101 -1.49 3.80 -1.76
CA PHE A 101 -1.54 5.26 -1.69
C PHE A 101 -1.51 5.69 -0.23
N VAL A 102 -0.50 6.47 0.16
CA VAL A 102 -0.39 7.07 1.50
C VAL A 102 -0.29 8.57 1.34
N SER A 103 -1.22 9.29 1.98
CA SER A 103 -1.22 10.75 1.97
C SER A 103 -1.39 11.31 3.37
N SER A 104 -0.50 12.22 3.74
CA SER A 104 -0.68 13.14 4.85
C SER A 104 0.06 14.44 4.63
N GLN A 105 -0.53 15.47 5.22
CA GLN A 105 -0.11 16.84 5.10
C GLN A 105 0.85 17.28 6.21
N TYR A 106 0.94 16.54 7.33
CA TYR A 106 1.64 17.04 8.53
C TYR A 106 2.75 16.14 9.05
N PHE A 107 2.90 14.92 8.53
CA PHE A 107 3.80 13.93 9.12
C PHE A 107 4.86 13.41 8.14
N THR A 108 6.01 13.06 8.71
CA THR A 108 7.13 12.37 8.06
C THR A 108 7.01 10.89 8.39
N TYR A 109 6.64 10.04 7.44
CA TYR A 109 6.48 8.62 7.74
C TYR A 109 7.80 7.88 7.78
N ASP A 110 7.95 7.03 8.79
CA ASP A 110 8.84 5.89 8.68
C ASP A 110 8.31 4.96 7.58
N LEU A 111 9.09 4.81 6.51
CA LEU A 111 8.76 3.92 5.38
C LEU A 111 9.11 2.45 5.69
N GLN A 112 9.73 2.13 6.83
CA GLN A 112 10.09 0.75 7.21
C GLN A 112 8.93 -0.25 7.09
N PRO A 113 7.67 0.06 7.47
CA PRO A 113 6.55 -0.84 7.30
C PRO A 113 6.33 -1.29 5.84
N ILE A 114 6.67 -0.44 4.87
CA ILE A 114 6.50 -0.72 3.43
C ILE A 114 7.48 -1.79 2.96
N SER A 115 8.66 -1.93 3.58
CA SER A 115 9.70 -2.89 3.17
C SER A 115 9.24 -4.37 3.15
N ASN A 116 8.15 -4.68 3.87
CA ASN A 116 7.55 -6.01 3.95
C ASN A 116 6.50 -6.28 2.85
N LEU A 117 6.10 -5.28 2.07
CA LEU A 117 5.08 -5.41 1.02
C LEU A 117 5.68 -6.03 -0.25
N ARG A 118 5.97 -7.33 -0.20
CA ARG A 118 6.71 -8.06 -1.25
C ARG A 118 6.02 -8.07 -2.63
N LYS A 119 4.72 -7.80 -2.69
CA LYS A 119 3.96 -7.70 -3.94
C LYS A 119 3.71 -6.27 -4.41
N LEU A 120 4.22 -5.26 -3.71
CA LEU A 120 3.96 -3.87 -4.05
C LEU A 120 4.56 -3.53 -5.40
N GLU A 121 3.73 -3.08 -6.33
CA GLU A 121 4.07 -2.71 -7.70
C GLU A 121 3.98 -1.19 -7.90
N ASN A 122 2.96 -0.56 -7.31
CA ASN A 122 2.70 0.86 -7.43
C ASN A 122 2.59 1.52 -6.05
N LEU A 123 3.44 2.52 -5.82
CA LEU A 123 3.44 3.29 -4.58
C LEU A 123 3.30 4.78 -4.90
N THR A 124 2.30 5.41 -4.28
CA THR A 124 2.16 6.87 -4.27
C THR A 124 2.23 7.39 -2.85
N LEU A 125 3.13 8.32 -2.62
CA LEU A 125 3.39 8.94 -1.33
C LEU A 125 3.14 10.45 -1.41
N HIS A 126 2.45 10.97 -0.41
CA HIS A 126 2.35 12.39 -0.13
C HIS A 126 2.59 12.58 1.37
N ALA A 127 3.69 13.26 1.68
CA ALA A 127 4.12 13.58 3.04
C ALA A 127 4.71 15.00 3.06
N LYS A 128 4.98 15.51 4.27
CA LYS A 128 5.68 16.79 4.43
C LYS A 128 7.11 16.71 3.92
N GLU A 129 7.86 15.72 4.39
CA GLU A 129 9.25 15.47 4.03
C GLU A 129 9.59 13.98 4.11
N PHE A 130 10.66 13.56 3.43
CA PHE A 130 11.26 12.24 3.57
C PHE A 130 12.78 12.36 3.73
N ASP A 131 13.31 11.74 4.78
CA ASP A 131 14.76 11.70 5.02
C ASP A 131 15.44 10.59 4.22
N SER A 132 14.71 9.54 3.85
CA SER A 132 15.27 8.37 3.16
C SER A 132 14.21 7.58 2.39
N LEU A 133 14.64 6.96 1.29
CA LEU A 133 13.88 5.97 0.52
C LEU A 133 14.42 4.53 0.69
N GLU A 134 15.35 4.32 1.64
CA GLU A 134 16.01 3.02 1.87
C GLU A 134 15.04 1.82 1.98
N PRO A 135 13.89 1.92 2.67
CA PRO A 135 12.96 0.80 2.80
C PRO A 135 12.37 0.30 1.48
N LEU A 136 12.43 1.13 0.43
CA LEU A 136 11.87 0.83 -0.89
C LEU A 136 12.86 0.07 -1.79
N ILE A 137 14.16 0.11 -1.47
CA ILE A 137 15.22 -0.42 -2.34
C ILE A 137 15.06 -1.93 -2.57
N ASN A 138 14.67 -2.68 -1.54
CA ASN A 138 14.57 -4.15 -1.61
C ASN A 138 13.18 -4.66 -1.97
N LEU A 139 12.28 -3.79 -2.46
CA LEU A 139 10.95 -4.20 -2.93
C LEU A 139 11.06 -4.83 -4.31
N PRO A 140 10.90 -6.16 -4.43
CA PRO A 140 11.29 -6.90 -5.64
C PRO A 140 10.35 -6.66 -6.83
N LYS A 141 9.15 -6.14 -6.57
CA LYS A 141 8.10 -5.90 -7.56
C LYS A 141 7.80 -4.43 -7.83
N LEU A 142 8.41 -3.52 -7.07
CA LEU A 142 8.12 -2.10 -7.23
C LEU A 142 8.55 -1.67 -8.64
N THR A 143 7.64 -1.09 -9.40
CA THR A 143 7.91 -0.60 -10.77
C THR A 143 7.52 0.87 -10.92
N TYR A 144 6.65 1.39 -10.06
CA TYR A 144 6.20 2.76 -10.08
C TYR A 144 6.24 3.37 -8.68
N LEU A 145 6.96 4.48 -8.54
CA LEU A 145 7.01 5.30 -7.34
C LEU A 145 6.69 6.75 -7.70
N GLU A 146 5.65 7.28 -7.06
CA GLU A 146 5.30 8.69 -7.18
C GLU A 146 5.35 9.38 -5.82
N ILE A 147 6.09 10.46 -5.74
CA ILE A 147 6.20 11.31 -4.55
C ILE A 147 5.59 12.67 -4.90
N ARG A 148 4.55 13.09 -4.19
CA ARG A 148 3.81 14.33 -4.45
C ARG A 148 3.89 15.27 -3.28
N ASP A 149 4.05 16.56 -3.58
CA ASP A 149 4.01 17.66 -2.62
C ASP A 149 4.93 17.47 -1.39
N THR A 150 6.04 16.75 -1.57
CA THR A 150 6.96 16.39 -0.48
C THR A 150 8.33 17.02 -0.65
N VAL A 151 8.91 17.50 0.45
CA VAL A 151 10.31 17.94 0.49
C VAL A 151 11.22 16.72 0.61
N ILE A 152 12.10 16.53 -0.37
CA ILE A 152 13.11 15.47 -0.37
C ILE A 152 14.38 16.02 -1.02
N ASP A 153 15.55 15.63 -0.50
CA ASP A 153 16.83 16.04 -1.03
C ASP A 153 17.08 15.38 -2.40
N ASP A 154 17.59 16.16 -3.36
CA ASP A 154 17.94 15.66 -4.70
C ASP A 154 18.99 14.53 -4.60
N ALA A 155 19.89 14.57 -3.61
CA ALA A 155 20.87 13.51 -3.38
C ALA A 155 20.19 12.16 -3.03
N VAL A 156 19.09 12.17 -2.26
CA VAL A 156 18.32 10.97 -1.91
C VAL A 156 17.60 10.43 -3.16
N LEU A 157 17.05 11.32 -3.98
CA LEU A 157 16.41 10.94 -5.24
C LEU A 157 17.41 10.32 -6.22
N ASP A 158 18.61 10.88 -6.32
CA ASP A 158 19.64 10.41 -7.24
C ASP A 158 20.23 9.06 -6.80
N ASP A 159 20.47 8.85 -5.49
CA ASP A 159 20.84 7.52 -4.95
C ASP A 159 19.78 6.48 -5.28
N PHE A 160 18.50 6.81 -5.08
CA PHE A 160 17.40 5.90 -5.40
C PHE A 160 17.38 5.54 -6.88
N ARG A 161 17.50 6.53 -7.78
CA ARG A 161 17.55 6.30 -9.24
C ARG A 161 18.72 5.43 -9.65
N GLN A 162 19.88 5.59 -9.00
CA GLN A 162 21.07 4.79 -9.29
C GLN A 162 20.89 3.33 -8.87
N ARG A 163 20.26 3.09 -7.72
CA ARG A 163 20.08 1.74 -7.16
C ARG A 163 18.86 1.01 -7.72
N ARG A 164 17.83 1.74 -8.13
CA ARG A 164 16.56 1.24 -8.68
C ARG A 164 16.19 1.91 -10.01
N PRO A 165 17.05 1.82 -11.05
CA PRO A 165 16.75 2.40 -12.37
C PRO A 165 15.57 1.70 -13.07
N ASP A 166 15.15 0.53 -12.58
CA ASP A 166 13.97 -0.20 -13.01
C ASP A 166 12.64 0.44 -12.56
N VAL A 167 12.68 1.30 -11.55
CA VAL A 167 11.49 1.97 -11.00
C VAL A 167 11.25 3.29 -11.70
N MET A 168 10.06 3.46 -12.28
CA MET A 168 9.60 4.75 -12.76
C MET A 168 9.35 5.68 -11.56
N LEU A 169 10.28 6.63 -11.35
CA LEU A 169 10.19 7.63 -10.29
C LEU A 169 9.64 8.95 -10.82
N ILE A 170 8.48 9.37 -10.31
CA ILE A 170 7.90 10.69 -10.55
C ILE A 170 7.92 11.48 -9.25
N VAL A 171 8.46 12.71 -9.28
CA VAL A 171 8.47 13.61 -8.12
C VAL A 171 7.81 14.92 -8.48
N THR A 172 6.78 15.30 -7.73
CA THR A 172 6.12 16.60 -7.83
C THR A 172 6.45 17.40 -6.57
N PRO A 173 7.18 18.53 -6.67
CA PRO A 173 7.56 19.33 -5.50
C PRO A 173 6.36 20.05 -4.88
N PRO A 174 6.45 20.48 -3.61
CA PRO A 174 5.38 21.20 -2.93
C PRO A 174 4.95 22.46 -3.69
N THR A 175 3.64 22.70 -3.75
CA THR A 175 3.06 23.89 -4.38
C THR A 175 3.69 25.21 -3.89
N SER A 176 4.12 25.30 -2.61
CA SER A 176 4.80 26.49 -2.07
C SER A 176 6.20 26.76 -2.66
N LYS A 177 6.90 25.74 -3.16
CA LYS A 177 8.19 25.91 -3.87
C LYS A 177 8.01 26.38 -5.32
N ARG A 178 6.82 26.23 -5.93
CA ARG A 178 6.57 26.72 -7.31
C ARG A 178 6.56 28.24 -7.39
N GLU A 179 6.17 28.94 -6.33
CA GLU A 179 6.12 30.42 -6.29
C GLU A 179 7.47 31.07 -5.95
N LEU A 180 8.41 30.32 -5.37
CA LEU A 180 9.71 30.83 -4.90
C LEU A 180 10.85 30.65 -5.90
N SER A 181 10.59 30.20 -7.14
CA SER A 181 11.62 30.20 -8.18
C SER A 181 11.88 31.65 -8.64
N PRO A 182 13.06 32.25 -8.37
CA PRO A 182 13.35 33.62 -8.76
C PRO A 182 13.74 33.65 -10.24
N GLY A 183 12.78 33.38 -11.12
CA GLY A 183 12.96 33.34 -12.57
C GLY A 183 11.90 34.11 -13.35
N SER A 184 10.70 34.30 -12.81
CA SER A 184 9.63 35.06 -13.47
C SER A 184 9.58 36.49 -12.95
N ARG A 185 10.66 37.25 -13.18
CA ARG A 185 10.65 38.70 -13.02
C ARG A 185 9.68 39.30 -14.06
N ALA A 186 8.66 39.96 -13.54
CA ALA A 186 8.04 41.17 -14.04
C ALA A 186 7.77 41.26 -15.56
N VAL A 187 6.51 41.10 -15.92
CA VAL A 187 5.90 42.01 -16.89
C VAL A 187 4.75 42.71 -16.18
N ARG A 188 5.08 43.81 -15.48
CA ARG A 188 4.12 44.90 -15.30
C ARG A 188 3.94 45.52 -16.67
N ASN A 189 2.75 45.42 -17.23
CA ASN A 189 2.28 46.32 -18.28
C ASN A 189 0.95 46.89 -17.81
N TRP A 190 1.04 48.18 -17.42
CA TRP A 190 0.01 49.22 -17.30
C TRP A 190 -1.31 48.87 -16.63
#